data_AF-A0A956I3W7-F1
#
_entry.id   AF-A0A956I3W7-F1
#
_cell.length_a   1.000
_cell.length_b   1.000
_cell.length_c   1.000
_cell.angle_alpha   90.00
_cell.angle_beta   90.00
_cell.angle_gamma   90.00
#
_symmetry.space_group_name_H-M   'P 1'
#
loop_
_entity.id
_entity.type
_entity.pdbx_description
1 polymer ?
#
loop_
_entity_poly.entity_id
_entity_poly.type
_entity_poly.pdbx_seq_one_letter_code
_entity_poly.pdbx_strand_id
1 'polypeptide(L)'
;CANSRFFRIVLYSDPEVARTLREQFVLHWSSERPAPRIEIDMGDGRRMVRTITGNSAHYVLDADGRPLDVIVGLYAPDHFREALAESLANDCRGAGDTAACLARAHRRAGDAMRRRWSDVSGRGDLPGWDAVLASLPDGGSGEGVPSAALAMRYTTSKERVETPMLDLLQRAGPQGARAAQAEPNWTQVASLEGHVAPLAARTRGLLRLKTGRADVDAMAAELAREAAADGVRNELLFRRRIHDWFASQATGIERFETLNARVYAELMQTPAADPWLGLRTDTLYDGLEAARR
;
A
#
# COMPACT_ATOMS: atom_id res chain seq x y z
N CYS A 1 2.34 10.70 -5.61
CA CYS A 1 3.16 9.58 -6.13
C CYS A 1 2.31 8.68 -7.03
N ALA A 2 2.77 7.50 -7.46
CA ALA A 2 1.95 6.58 -8.27
C ALA A 2 0.68 6.10 -7.54
N ASN A 3 0.77 5.71 -6.26
CA ASN A 3 -0.42 5.31 -5.47
C ASN A 3 -1.48 6.39 -5.44
N SER A 4 -1.11 7.65 -5.18
CA SER A 4 -2.08 8.75 -5.16
C SER A 4 -2.79 8.94 -6.51
N ARG A 5 -2.16 8.57 -7.63
CA ARG A 5 -2.82 8.60 -8.96
C ARG A 5 -3.83 7.46 -9.08
N PHE A 6 -3.46 6.25 -8.66
CA PHE A 6 -4.39 5.13 -8.59
C PHE A 6 -5.57 5.43 -7.66
N PHE A 7 -5.35 6.00 -6.48
CA PHE A 7 -6.43 6.37 -5.55
C PHE A 7 -7.43 7.34 -6.20
N ARG A 8 -6.94 8.34 -6.93
CA ARG A 8 -7.82 9.30 -7.63
C ARG A 8 -8.66 8.68 -8.74
N ILE A 9 -8.21 7.58 -9.33
CA ILE A 9 -8.87 6.90 -10.46
C ILE A 9 -9.70 5.71 -10.02
N VAL A 10 -9.27 4.97 -9.00
CA VAL A 10 -9.93 3.73 -8.56
C VAL A 10 -10.85 4.03 -7.38
N LEU A 11 -10.33 4.67 -6.34
CA LEU A 11 -11.03 4.86 -5.06
C LEU A 11 -11.89 6.13 -5.06
N TYR A 12 -11.28 7.30 -5.20
CA TYR A 12 -11.97 8.59 -4.97
C TYR A 12 -12.97 8.97 -6.05
N SER A 13 -12.91 8.33 -7.21
CA SER A 13 -13.91 8.49 -8.26
C SER A 13 -15.03 7.46 -8.19
N ASP A 14 -14.89 6.43 -7.35
CA ASP A 14 -16.00 5.53 -7.08
C ASP A 14 -17.06 6.28 -6.26
N PRO A 15 -18.34 6.28 -6.70
CA PRO A 15 -19.39 7.06 -6.05
C PRO A 15 -19.68 6.59 -4.63
N GLU A 16 -19.56 5.30 -4.38
CA GLU A 16 -19.86 4.70 -3.09
C GLU A 16 -18.73 4.95 -2.09
N VAL A 17 -17.46 4.87 -2.50
CA VAL A 17 -16.32 5.31 -1.69
C VAL A 17 -16.41 6.82 -1.41
N ALA A 18 -16.64 7.64 -2.43
CA ALA A 18 -16.74 9.09 -2.28
C ALA A 18 -17.91 9.52 -1.38
N ARG A 19 -19.01 8.77 -1.38
CA ARG A 19 -20.13 8.99 -0.45
C ARG A 19 -19.70 8.66 0.97
N THR A 20 -19.17 7.47 1.23
CA THR A 20 -18.66 7.06 2.55
C THR A 20 -17.68 8.08 3.11
N LEU A 21 -16.67 8.48 2.32
CA LEU A 21 -15.66 9.45 2.74
C LEU A 21 -16.23 10.83 3.08
N ARG A 22 -17.26 11.30 2.37
CA ARG A 22 -17.89 12.61 2.65
C ARG A 22 -18.84 12.59 3.84
N GLU A 23 -19.53 11.47 4.04
CA GLU A 23 -20.57 11.36 5.07
C GLU A 23 -20.00 10.99 6.44
N GLN A 24 -18.89 10.24 6.48
CA GLN A 24 -18.38 9.63 7.71
C GLN A 24 -17.02 10.18 8.16
N PHE A 25 -16.31 10.93 7.32
CA PHE A 25 -14.94 11.37 7.62
C PHE A 25 -14.74 12.86 7.36
N VAL A 26 -13.87 13.47 8.17
CA VAL A 26 -13.24 14.76 7.83
C VAL A 26 -11.95 14.46 7.08
N LEU A 27 -11.89 14.87 5.82
CA LEU A 27 -10.78 14.53 4.93
C LEU A 27 -9.62 15.50 5.10
N HIS A 28 -8.44 14.97 5.39
CA HIS A 28 -7.19 15.71 5.48
C HIS A 28 -6.11 15.06 4.61
N TRP A 29 -5.23 15.88 4.03
CA TRP A 29 -4.08 15.41 3.26
C TRP A 29 -2.79 15.93 3.89
N SER A 30 -1.97 15.01 4.41
CA SER A 30 -0.59 15.28 4.81
C SER A 30 0.39 14.78 3.74
N SER A 31 1.49 15.50 3.55
CA SER A 31 2.57 15.08 2.65
C SER A 31 3.84 14.89 3.45
N GLU A 32 4.46 13.72 3.36
CA GLU A 32 5.70 13.41 4.09
C GLU A 32 6.88 14.22 3.54
N ARG A 33 7.16 14.06 2.25
CA ARG A 33 8.25 14.74 1.54
C ARG A 33 8.00 14.76 0.03
N PRO A 34 8.67 15.65 -0.72
CA PRO A 34 8.65 15.59 -2.17
C PRO A 34 9.14 14.23 -2.67
N ALA A 35 8.37 13.58 -3.54
CA ALA A 35 8.79 12.33 -4.18
C ALA A 35 9.87 12.60 -5.25
N PRO A 36 10.88 11.72 -5.41
CA PRO A 36 11.89 11.84 -6.45
C PRO A 36 11.25 11.89 -7.83
N ARG A 37 11.92 12.56 -8.77
CA ARG A 37 11.48 12.67 -10.16
C ARG A 37 12.49 12.01 -11.07
N ILE A 38 12.03 11.08 -11.90
CA ILE A 38 12.74 10.63 -13.08
C ILE A 38 12.27 11.43 -14.28
N GLU A 39 13.23 11.79 -15.11
CA GLU A 39 13.03 12.38 -16.41
C GLU A 39 13.72 11.52 -17.46
N ILE A 40 12.99 11.17 -18.51
CA ILE A 40 13.50 10.48 -19.69
C ILE A 40 13.27 11.39 -20.88
N ASP A 41 14.35 11.80 -21.52
CA ASP A 41 14.32 12.47 -22.82
C ASP A 41 14.24 11.40 -23.92
N MET A 42 13.20 11.47 -24.74
CA MET A 42 12.94 10.54 -25.84
C MET A 42 13.37 11.11 -27.19
N GLY A 43 14.06 12.26 -27.21
CA GLY A 43 14.38 13.01 -28.41
C GLY A 43 13.16 13.71 -29.02
N ASP A 44 13.40 14.58 -30.00
CA ASP A 44 12.37 15.32 -30.75
C ASP A 44 11.41 16.14 -29.86
N GLY A 45 11.92 16.64 -28.73
CA GLY A 45 11.13 17.42 -27.76
C GLY A 45 10.15 16.59 -26.92
N ARG A 46 10.14 15.26 -27.06
CA ARG A 46 9.31 14.37 -26.23
C ARG A 46 10.06 14.06 -24.94
N ARG A 47 9.44 14.40 -23.81
CA ARG A 47 10.00 14.17 -22.48
C ARG A 47 8.97 13.50 -21.58
N MET A 48 9.39 12.45 -20.87
CA MET A 48 8.60 11.82 -19.83
C MET A 48 9.13 12.21 -18.46
N VAL A 49 8.30 12.90 -17.67
CA VAL A 49 8.63 13.24 -16.27
C VAL A 49 7.65 12.53 -15.35
N ARG A 50 8.18 11.74 -14.41
CA ARG A 50 7.39 10.98 -13.44
C ARG A 50 8.01 11.00 -12.06
N THR A 51 7.15 10.90 -11.05
CA THR A 51 7.59 10.62 -9.69
C THR A 51 7.67 9.12 -9.47
N ILE A 52 8.70 8.67 -8.77
CA ILE A 52 8.94 7.26 -8.42
C ILE A 52 8.95 7.08 -6.90
N THR A 53 8.94 5.82 -6.45
CA THR A 53 9.18 5.38 -5.06
C THR A 53 8.25 5.96 -4.00
N GLY A 54 7.22 6.71 -4.40
CA GLY A 54 6.31 7.32 -3.44
C GLY A 54 5.17 6.38 -3.07
N ASN A 55 5.02 6.12 -1.78
CA ASN A 55 3.93 5.35 -1.20
C ASN A 55 2.87 6.26 -0.58
N SER A 56 1.75 5.68 -0.16
CA SER A 56 0.65 6.39 0.48
C SER A 56 -0.15 5.40 1.33
N ALA A 57 -0.64 5.88 2.47
CA ALA A 57 -1.57 5.18 3.35
C ALA A 57 -2.71 6.13 3.74
N HIS A 58 -3.81 5.54 4.17
CA HIS A 58 -4.95 6.23 4.77
C HIS A 58 -4.95 5.95 6.26
N TYR A 59 -4.87 7.00 7.07
CA TYR A 59 -4.99 6.91 8.52
C TYR A 59 -6.42 7.22 8.92
N VAL A 60 -6.99 6.39 9.80
CA VAL A 60 -8.26 6.69 10.48
C VAL A 60 -7.91 7.15 11.89
N LEU A 61 -8.31 8.38 12.21
CA LEU A 61 -8.04 9.00 13.50
C LEU A 61 -9.37 9.33 14.21
N ASP A 62 -9.35 9.34 15.53
CA ASP A 62 -10.46 9.89 16.32
C ASP A 62 -10.45 11.43 16.33
N ALA A 63 -11.43 12.03 17.00
CA ALA A 63 -11.58 13.49 17.08
C ALA A 63 -10.43 14.20 17.83
N ASP A 64 -9.65 13.47 18.62
CA ASP A 64 -8.48 13.98 19.34
C ASP A 64 -7.18 13.76 18.54
N GLY A 65 -7.27 13.21 17.32
CA GLY A 65 -6.15 12.89 16.46
C GLY A 65 -5.42 11.59 16.82
N ARG A 66 -6.00 10.74 17.68
CA ARG A 66 -5.39 9.44 18.01
C ARG A 66 -5.65 8.43 16.88
N PRO A 67 -4.64 7.66 16.46
CA PRO A 67 -4.84 6.62 15.46
C PRO A 67 -5.77 5.51 15.93
N LEU A 68 -6.74 5.17 15.08
CA LEU A 68 -7.65 4.04 15.22
C LEU A 68 -7.29 2.90 14.27
N ASP A 69 -6.75 3.20 13.09
CA ASP A 69 -6.31 2.21 12.10
C ASP A 69 -5.44 2.85 11.00
N VAL A 70 -4.78 2.00 10.20
CA VAL A 70 -4.03 2.41 9.01
C VAL A 70 -4.30 1.43 7.86
N ILE A 71 -4.77 1.97 6.73
CA ILE A 71 -5.01 1.23 5.49
C ILE A 71 -3.88 1.58 4.51
N VAL A 72 -3.03 0.61 4.20
CA VAL A 72 -1.77 0.85 3.48
C VAL A 72 -1.86 0.35 2.04
N GLY A 73 -1.56 1.22 1.07
CA GLY A 73 -1.47 0.82 -0.33
C GLY A 73 -2.80 0.91 -1.08
N LEU A 74 -2.91 0.17 -2.19
CA LEU A 74 -4.05 0.20 -3.10
C LEU A 74 -5.05 -0.90 -2.78
N TYR A 75 -6.33 -0.57 -2.93
CA TYR A 75 -7.47 -1.44 -2.71
C TYR A 75 -8.45 -1.31 -3.87
N ALA A 76 -9.25 -2.35 -4.10
CA ALA A 76 -10.49 -2.23 -4.84
C ALA A 76 -11.52 -1.41 -4.03
N PRO A 77 -12.49 -0.72 -4.68
CA PRO A 77 -13.41 0.19 -3.99
C PRO A 77 -14.27 -0.45 -2.89
N ASP A 78 -14.78 -1.64 -3.14
CA ASP A 78 -15.57 -2.45 -2.21
C ASP A 78 -14.71 -2.87 -1.00
N HIS A 79 -13.53 -3.41 -1.27
CA HIS A 79 -12.61 -3.83 -0.23
C HIS A 79 -12.12 -2.64 0.63
N PHE A 80 -11.87 -1.49 0.01
CA PHE A 80 -11.52 -0.26 0.74
C PHE A 80 -12.65 0.21 1.66
N ARG A 81 -13.91 0.08 1.25
CA ARG A 81 -15.06 0.40 2.10
C ARG A 81 -15.20 -0.55 3.26
N GLU A 82 -14.98 -1.84 3.07
CA GLU A 82 -14.94 -2.82 4.17
C GLU A 82 -13.84 -2.47 5.16
N ALA A 83 -12.67 -2.10 4.66
CA ALA A 83 -11.56 -1.66 5.49
C ALA A 83 -11.94 -0.43 6.32
N LEU A 84 -12.51 0.62 5.72
CA LEU A 84 -13.00 1.79 6.43
C LEU A 84 -14.06 1.46 7.47
N ALA A 85 -15.00 0.58 7.14
CA ALA A 85 -16.06 0.16 8.06
C ALA A 85 -15.49 -0.57 9.29
N GLU A 86 -14.49 -1.43 9.08
CA GLU A 86 -13.77 -2.09 10.17
C GLU A 86 -13.01 -1.07 11.04
N SER A 87 -12.31 -0.10 10.43
CA SER A 87 -11.62 0.95 11.18
C SER A 87 -12.59 1.78 12.04
N LEU A 88 -13.78 2.09 11.52
CA LEU A 88 -14.82 2.79 12.29
C LEU A 88 -15.41 1.93 13.41
N ALA A 89 -15.46 0.60 13.24
CA ALA A 89 -15.89 -0.31 14.29
C ALA A 89 -14.89 -0.41 15.46
N ASN A 90 -13.65 0.10 15.28
CA ASN A 90 -12.67 0.26 16.35
C ASN A 90 -12.89 1.51 17.22
N ASP A 91 -14.03 2.19 17.05
CA ASP A 91 -14.38 3.35 17.88
C ASP A 91 -14.50 2.96 19.37
N CYS A 92 -13.46 3.34 20.12
CA CYS A 92 -13.34 3.11 21.54
C CYS A 92 -13.70 4.36 22.37
N ARG A 93 -14.45 5.32 21.80
CA ARG A 93 -14.96 6.48 22.54
C ARG A 93 -15.78 6.02 23.75
N GLY A 94 -15.47 6.62 24.90
CA GLY A 94 -16.13 6.30 26.18
C GLY A 94 -15.61 5.04 26.87
N ALA A 95 -14.66 4.31 26.31
CA ALA A 95 -13.96 3.26 27.04
C ALA A 95 -13.11 3.89 28.16
N GLY A 96 -13.16 3.32 29.37
CA GLY A 96 -12.30 3.75 30.48
C GLY A 96 -10.81 3.51 30.24
N ASP A 97 -10.49 2.58 29.34
CA ASP A 97 -9.15 2.35 28.80
C ASP A 97 -9.25 2.14 27.28
N THR A 98 -9.02 3.24 26.53
CA THR A 98 -9.04 3.27 25.07
C THR A 98 -7.99 2.33 24.46
N ALA A 99 -6.79 2.25 25.04
CA ALA A 99 -5.71 1.44 24.50
C ALA A 99 -6.02 -0.05 24.62
N ALA A 100 -6.54 -0.50 25.77
CA ALA A 100 -6.97 -1.88 25.93
C ALA A 100 -8.19 -2.22 25.06
N CYS A 101 -9.09 -1.26 24.83
CA CYS A 101 -10.22 -1.42 23.91
C CYS A 101 -9.75 -1.63 22.46
N LEU A 102 -8.88 -0.75 21.95
CA LEU A 102 -8.30 -0.87 20.61
C LEU A 102 -7.53 -2.17 20.47
N ALA A 103 -6.70 -2.54 21.44
CA ALA A 103 -5.96 -3.79 21.43
C ALA A 103 -6.88 -5.02 21.30
N ARG A 104 -8.04 -5.02 21.99
CA ARG A 104 -9.04 -6.09 21.84
C ARG A 104 -9.69 -6.07 20.45
N ALA A 105 -10.00 -4.90 19.91
CA ALA A 105 -10.62 -4.76 18.59
C ALA A 105 -9.68 -5.29 17.49
N HIS A 106 -8.42 -4.87 17.51
CA HIS A 106 -7.42 -5.34 16.54
C HIS A 106 -7.07 -6.82 16.69
N ARG A 107 -7.07 -7.40 17.92
CA ARG A 107 -6.97 -8.87 18.08
C ARG A 107 -8.10 -9.59 17.38
N ARG A 108 -9.35 -9.14 17.57
CA ARG A 108 -10.52 -9.74 16.91
C ARG A 108 -10.43 -9.63 15.38
N ALA A 109 -9.99 -8.48 14.87
CA ALA A 109 -9.80 -8.26 13.43
C ALA A 109 -8.70 -9.19 12.86
N GLY A 110 -7.55 -9.30 13.54
CA GLY A 110 -6.49 -10.23 13.18
C GLY A 110 -6.94 -11.69 13.17
N ASP A 111 -7.73 -12.11 14.17
CA ASP A 111 -8.32 -13.44 14.22
C ASP A 111 -9.35 -13.67 13.09
N ALA A 112 -10.14 -12.65 12.75
CA ALA A 112 -11.10 -12.70 11.66
C ALA A 112 -10.41 -12.84 10.30
N MET A 113 -9.33 -12.08 10.07
CA MET A 113 -8.50 -12.20 8.88
C MET A 113 -7.86 -13.60 8.77
N ARG A 114 -7.36 -14.16 9.88
CA ARG A 114 -6.83 -15.54 9.91
C ARG A 114 -7.89 -16.57 9.51
N ARG A 115 -9.12 -16.44 10.04
CA ARG A 115 -10.24 -17.32 9.68
C ARG A 115 -10.63 -17.17 8.22
N ARG A 116 -10.71 -15.93 7.71
CA ARG A 116 -10.99 -15.65 6.29
C ARG A 116 -9.96 -16.31 5.39
N TRP A 117 -8.67 -16.16 5.70
CA TRP A 117 -7.61 -16.81 4.93
C TRP A 117 -7.73 -18.34 4.96
N SER A 118 -8.05 -18.93 6.12
CA SER A 118 -8.22 -20.39 6.21
C SER A 118 -9.36 -20.91 5.34
N ASP A 119 -10.45 -20.15 5.21
CA ASP A 119 -11.55 -20.48 4.30
C ASP A 119 -11.13 -20.35 2.83
N VAL A 120 -10.54 -19.22 2.45
CA VAL A 120 -10.11 -18.94 1.07
C VAL A 120 -9.03 -19.91 0.62
N SER A 121 -8.06 -20.21 1.48
CA SER A 121 -6.99 -21.16 1.17
C SER A 121 -7.51 -22.57 0.96
N GLY A 122 -8.49 -23.01 1.77
CA GLY A 122 -9.16 -24.30 1.57
C GLY A 122 -9.99 -24.36 0.28
N ARG A 123 -10.67 -23.27 -0.11
CA ARG A 123 -11.43 -23.20 -1.37
C ARG A 123 -10.54 -23.12 -2.62
N GLY A 124 -9.34 -22.57 -2.49
CA GLY A 124 -8.45 -22.24 -3.60
C GLY A 124 -7.24 -23.14 -3.81
N ASP A 125 -7.04 -24.17 -2.95
CA ASP A 125 -5.79 -24.95 -2.88
C ASP A 125 -4.55 -24.03 -2.75
N LEU A 126 -4.66 -23.05 -1.85
CA LEU A 126 -3.61 -22.06 -1.59
C LEU A 126 -2.83 -22.42 -0.32
N PRO A 127 -1.61 -21.86 -0.13
CA PRO A 127 -0.86 -22.07 1.10
C PRO A 127 -1.66 -21.70 2.36
N GLY A 128 -1.54 -22.53 3.40
CA GLY A 128 -2.09 -22.22 4.72
C GLY A 128 -1.47 -20.96 5.33
N TRP A 129 -2.07 -20.45 6.42
CA TRP A 129 -1.69 -19.17 7.05
C TRP A 129 -0.18 -19.02 7.29
N ASP A 130 0.45 -19.97 7.98
CA ASP A 130 1.87 -19.85 8.32
C ASP A 130 2.76 -19.89 7.08
N ALA A 131 2.38 -20.66 6.06
CA ALA A 131 3.12 -20.76 4.80
C ALA A 131 3.02 -19.47 3.98
N VAL A 132 1.84 -18.84 3.89
CA VAL A 132 1.73 -17.54 3.21
C VAL A 132 2.45 -16.44 3.99
N LEU A 133 2.44 -16.47 5.32
CA LEU A 133 3.18 -15.48 6.10
C LEU A 133 4.69 -15.61 5.90
N ALA A 134 5.19 -16.84 5.78
CA ALA A 134 6.60 -17.10 5.51
C ALA A 134 7.04 -16.69 4.09
N SER A 135 6.11 -16.62 3.13
CA SER A 135 6.42 -16.21 1.76
C SER A 135 6.38 -14.70 1.54
N LEU A 136 5.62 -13.98 2.38
CA LEU A 136 5.57 -12.53 2.35
C LEU A 136 6.92 -11.93 2.78
N PRO A 137 7.37 -10.83 2.13
CA PRO A 137 8.61 -10.18 2.50
C PRO A 137 8.54 -9.68 3.95
N ASP A 138 9.60 -9.96 4.73
CA ASP A 138 9.81 -9.29 6.01
C ASP A 138 9.88 -7.79 5.74
N GLY A 139 8.90 -7.03 6.27
CA GLY A 139 8.97 -5.56 6.28
C GLY A 139 10.05 -5.07 7.25
N GLY A 140 11.31 -5.36 6.91
CA GLY A 140 12.57 -5.08 7.59
C GLY A 140 12.55 -4.54 9.02
N SER A 141 13.02 -5.36 9.97
CA SER A 141 13.78 -4.92 11.15
C SER A 141 15.31 -5.15 10.97
N GLY A 142 15.76 -5.53 9.76
CA GLY A 142 17.16 -5.82 9.48
C GLY A 142 17.98 -4.55 9.26
N GLU A 143 19.20 -4.53 9.78
CA GLU A 143 20.20 -3.44 9.76
C GLU A 143 20.68 -3.00 8.34
N GLY A 144 19.99 -3.38 7.27
CA GLY A 144 20.30 -2.98 5.90
C GLY A 144 19.55 -1.73 5.47
N VAL A 145 20.21 -0.83 4.73
CA VAL A 145 19.55 0.32 4.08
C VAL A 145 18.47 -0.23 3.13
N PRO A 146 17.19 0.18 3.28
CA PRO A 146 16.13 -0.28 2.39
C PRO A 146 16.42 0.13 0.94
N SER A 147 16.23 -0.78 -0.02
CA SER A 147 16.42 -0.47 -1.43
C SER A 147 15.10 -0.03 -2.08
N ALA A 148 15.19 0.83 -3.10
CA ALA A 148 14.01 1.26 -3.87
C ALA A 148 13.25 0.06 -4.46
N ALA A 149 13.98 -0.97 -4.88
CA ALA A 149 13.42 -2.21 -5.39
C ALA A 149 12.58 -2.95 -4.33
N LEU A 150 13.02 -3.00 -3.06
CA LEU A 150 12.23 -3.58 -1.98
C LEU A 150 10.98 -2.73 -1.68
N ALA A 151 11.13 -1.41 -1.63
CA ALA A 151 10.01 -0.48 -1.41
C ALA A 151 8.92 -0.55 -2.49
N MET A 152 9.25 -0.98 -3.71
CA MET A 152 8.30 -1.09 -4.81
C MET A 152 7.56 -2.43 -4.89
N ARG A 153 8.12 -3.52 -4.33
CA ARG A 153 7.49 -4.86 -4.29
C ARG A 153 6.27 -4.95 -3.37
N TYR A 154 5.91 -3.84 -2.73
CA TYR A 154 4.82 -3.76 -1.77
C TYR A 154 3.43 -3.65 -2.40
N THR A 155 3.34 -3.34 -3.69
CA THR A 155 2.08 -3.34 -4.46
C THR A 155 2.34 -3.84 -5.88
N THR A 156 1.61 -4.84 -6.34
CA THR A 156 1.78 -5.51 -7.63
C THR A 156 1.60 -4.54 -8.80
N SER A 157 0.60 -3.65 -8.75
CA SER A 157 0.34 -2.70 -9.85
C SER A 157 1.48 -1.69 -10.05
N LYS A 158 2.12 -1.24 -8.97
CA LYS A 158 3.27 -0.33 -9.07
C LYS A 158 4.53 -1.04 -9.51
N GLU A 159 4.74 -2.27 -9.06
CA GLU A 159 5.88 -3.08 -9.47
C GLU A 159 5.91 -3.21 -11.00
N ARG A 160 4.76 -3.51 -11.62
CA ARG A 160 4.65 -3.61 -13.10
C ARG A 160 5.05 -2.34 -13.84
N VAL A 161 4.89 -1.16 -13.23
CA VAL A 161 5.15 0.14 -13.86
C VAL A 161 6.55 0.68 -13.51
N GLU A 162 6.99 0.54 -12.26
CA GLU A 162 8.21 1.18 -11.76
C GLU A 162 9.42 0.25 -11.77
N THR A 163 9.26 -1.07 -11.57
CA THR A 163 10.39 -2.01 -11.48
C THR A 163 11.22 -2.06 -12.77
N PRO A 164 10.66 -2.12 -13.99
CA PRO A 164 11.49 -2.10 -15.20
C PRO A 164 12.38 -0.85 -15.32
N MET A 165 11.94 0.28 -14.77
CA MET A 165 12.71 1.52 -14.74
C MET A 165 13.75 1.54 -13.62
N LEU A 166 13.45 0.94 -12.46
CA LEU A 166 14.40 0.80 -11.37
C LEU A 166 15.51 -0.21 -11.68
N ASP A 167 15.20 -1.32 -12.36
CA ASP A 167 16.18 -2.31 -12.80
C ASP A 167 17.21 -1.71 -13.76
N LEU A 168 16.80 -0.74 -14.60
CA LEU A 168 17.70 0.00 -15.47
C LEU A 168 18.64 0.94 -14.71
N LEU A 169 18.21 1.45 -13.55
CA LEU A 169 19.00 2.35 -12.70
C LEU A 169 19.91 1.60 -11.74
N GLN A 170 19.47 0.44 -11.24
CA GLN A 170 20.24 -0.41 -10.35
C GLN A 170 21.14 -1.35 -11.18
N ARG A 171 22.36 -0.89 -11.52
CA ARG A 171 23.40 -1.83 -11.96
C ARG A 171 23.63 -2.84 -10.83
N ALA A 172 23.47 -4.12 -11.15
CA ALA A 172 23.59 -5.28 -10.28
C ALA A 172 24.69 -5.14 -9.21
N GLY A 173 24.31 -4.71 -8.01
CA GLY A 173 25.06 -4.98 -6.77
C GLY A 173 24.44 -6.20 -6.09
N PRO A 174 25.20 -7.03 -5.36
CA PRO A 174 24.68 -8.22 -4.70
C PRO A 174 23.84 -7.82 -3.50
N GLN A 175 22.61 -7.34 -3.74
CA GLN A 175 21.66 -7.06 -2.68
C GLN A 175 20.75 -8.25 -2.53
N GLY A 176 21.19 -9.20 -1.70
CA GLY A 176 20.41 -10.21 -1.00
C GLY A 176 19.01 -10.49 -1.55
N ALA A 177 18.91 -10.91 -2.82
CA ALA A 177 17.72 -11.54 -3.33
C ALA A 177 17.65 -12.90 -2.63
N ARG A 178 17.20 -12.90 -1.37
CA ARG A 178 16.58 -14.09 -0.79
C ARG A 178 15.60 -14.53 -1.84
N ALA A 179 15.75 -15.77 -2.32
CA ALA A 179 14.82 -16.37 -3.26
C ALA A 179 13.43 -16.12 -2.69
N ALA A 180 12.68 -15.20 -3.30
CA ALA A 180 11.33 -14.90 -2.86
C ALA A 180 10.60 -16.22 -2.99
N GLN A 181 10.11 -16.75 -1.87
CA GLN A 181 9.22 -17.90 -1.94
C GLN A 181 8.07 -17.50 -2.86
N ALA A 182 7.60 -18.43 -3.69
CA ALA A 182 6.52 -18.13 -4.62
C ALA A 182 5.31 -17.62 -3.83
N GLU A 183 4.98 -16.34 -4.02
CA GLU A 183 3.78 -15.76 -3.43
C GLU A 183 2.53 -16.44 -4.04
N PRO A 184 1.41 -16.50 -3.30
CA PRO A 184 0.15 -16.96 -3.85
C PRO A 184 -0.28 -16.14 -5.07
N ASN A 185 -1.12 -16.72 -5.93
CA ASN A 185 -1.77 -15.96 -6.99
C ASN A 185 -2.82 -15.00 -6.40
N TRP A 186 -2.43 -13.76 -6.14
CA TRP A 186 -3.31 -12.74 -5.55
C TRP A 186 -4.56 -12.43 -6.37
N THR A 187 -4.52 -12.61 -7.69
CA THR A 187 -5.71 -12.44 -8.54
C THR A 187 -6.73 -13.56 -8.32
N GLN A 188 -6.27 -14.78 -8.04
CA GLN A 188 -7.12 -15.90 -7.67
C GLN A 188 -7.71 -15.67 -6.28
N VAL A 189 -6.89 -15.24 -5.30
CA VAL A 189 -7.35 -14.88 -3.94
C VAL A 189 -8.47 -13.84 -4.00
N ALA A 190 -8.23 -12.72 -4.70
CA ALA A 190 -9.23 -11.66 -4.84
C ALA A 190 -10.52 -12.13 -5.49
N SER A 191 -10.44 -13.08 -6.43
CA SER A 191 -11.62 -13.67 -7.06
C SER A 191 -12.40 -14.58 -6.10
N LEU A 192 -11.71 -15.38 -5.28
CA LEU A 192 -12.32 -16.25 -4.27
C LEU A 192 -12.98 -15.47 -3.11
N GLU A 193 -12.43 -14.31 -2.79
CA GLU A 193 -12.99 -13.37 -1.81
C GLU A 193 -14.11 -12.49 -2.39
N GLY A 194 -14.30 -12.47 -3.70
CA GLY A 194 -15.36 -11.70 -4.35
C GLY A 194 -15.05 -10.21 -4.52
N HIS A 195 -13.80 -9.79 -4.38
CA HIS A 195 -13.37 -8.40 -4.50
C HIS A 195 -13.15 -7.91 -5.95
N VAL A 196 -13.40 -8.76 -6.94
CA VAL A 196 -13.26 -8.40 -8.36
C VAL A 196 -14.57 -7.83 -8.87
N ALA A 197 -14.80 -6.54 -8.61
CA ALA A 197 -15.97 -5.79 -9.06
C ALA A 197 -15.66 -4.88 -10.26
N PRO A 198 -16.59 -4.71 -11.24
CA PRO A 198 -16.40 -3.75 -12.32
C PRO A 198 -16.28 -2.31 -11.80
N LEU A 199 -15.32 -1.55 -12.34
CA LEU A 199 -15.15 -0.14 -11.97
C LEU A 199 -16.37 0.71 -12.37
N ALA A 200 -16.74 1.66 -11.51
CA ALA A 200 -17.85 2.56 -11.73
C ALA A 200 -17.73 3.36 -13.05
N ALA A 201 -18.87 3.78 -13.61
CA ALA A 201 -18.92 4.56 -14.86
C ALA A 201 -18.06 5.85 -14.78
N ARG A 202 -18.04 6.49 -13.61
CA ARG A 202 -17.22 7.69 -13.36
C ARG A 202 -15.72 7.40 -13.46
N THR A 203 -15.27 6.28 -12.90
CA THR A 203 -13.88 5.80 -13.03
C THR A 203 -13.52 5.53 -14.48
N ARG A 204 -14.39 4.84 -15.24
CA ARG A 204 -14.19 4.62 -16.69
C ARG A 204 -14.12 5.94 -17.46
N GLY A 205 -14.95 6.92 -17.12
CA GLY A 205 -14.88 8.28 -17.68
C GLY A 205 -13.54 8.97 -17.43
N LEU A 206 -12.99 8.85 -16.23
CA LEU A 206 -11.66 9.37 -15.92
C LEU A 206 -10.54 8.62 -16.67
N LEU A 207 -10.65 7.30 -16.85
CA LEU A 207 -9.70 6.53 -17.66
C LEU A 207 -9.67 7.05 -19.11
N ARG A 208 -10.83 7.28 -19.72
CA ARG A 208 -10.91 7.88 -21.07
C ARG A 208 -10.22 9.24 -21.11
N LEU A 209 -10.52 10.12 -20.15
CA LEU A 209 -9.92 11.45 -20.05
C LEU A 209 -8.39 11.40 -19.88
N LYS A 210 -7.89 10.49 -19.04
CA LYS A 210 -6.45 10.41 -18.72
C LYS A 210 -5.63 9.70 -19.79
N THR A 211 -6.23 8.78 -20.54
CA THR A 211 -5.55 8.02 -21.59
C THR A 211 -5.77 8.58 -22.99
N GLY A 212 -6.79 9.43 -23.18
CA GLY A 212 -7.22 9.92 -24.50
C GLY A 212 -7.92 8.84 -25.35
N ARG A 213 -8.22 7.66 -24.79
CA ARG A 213 -8.84 6.55 -25.50
C ARG A 213 -10.36 6.59 -25.35
N ALA A 214 -11.08 6.28 -26.43
CA ALA A 214 -12.54 6.17 -26.39
C ALA A 214 -12.99 4.85 -25.74
N ASP A 215 -12.37 3.74 -26.14
CA ASP A 215 -12.57 2.43 -25.54
C ASP A 215 -11.52 2.17 -24.46
N VAL A 216 -11.99 1.88 -23.25
CA VAL A 216 -11.18 1.59 -22.07
C VAL A 216 -11.69 0.36 -21.33
N ASP A 217 -12.58 -0.45 -21.92
CA ASP A 217 -13.29 -1.49 -21.15
C ASP A 217 -12.34 -2.60 -20.70
N ALA A 218 -11.47 -3.08 -21.58
CA ALA A 218 -10.43 -4.05 -21.23
C ALA A 218 -9.44 -3.47 -20.20
N MET A 219 -9.05 -2.20 -20.34
CA MET A 219 -8.16 -1.52 -19.41
C MET A 219 -8.80 -1.36 -18.02
N ALA A 220 -10.09 -1.04 -17.97
CA ALA A 220 -10.85 -0.91 -16.74
C ALA A 220 -11.03 -2.27 -16.05
N ALA A 221 -11.25 -3.34 -16.82
CA ALA A 221 -11.33 -4.69 -16.29
C ALA A 221 -9.98 -5.13 -15.71
N GLU A 222 -8.86 -4.87 -16.40
CA GLU A 222 -7.53 -5.17 -15.88
C GLU A 222 -7.24 -4.40 -14.58
N LEU A 223 -7.49 -3.09 -14.60
CA LEU A 223 -7.28 -2.24 -13.43
C LEU A 223 -8.12 -2.69 -12.23
N ALA A 224 -9.34 -3.16 -12.45
CA ALA A 224 -10.17 -3.74 -11.39
C ALA A 224 -9.53 -4.98 -10.77
N ARG A 225 -9.05 -5.91 -11.60
CA ARG A 225 -8.39 -7.14 -11.14
C ARG A 225 -7.09 -6.84 -10.39
N GLU A 226 -6.29 -5.91 -10.89
CA GLU A 226 -5.06 -5.47 -10.23
C GLU A 226 -5.33 -4.81 -8.88
N ALA A 227 -6.30 -3.89 -8.80
CA ALA A 227 -6.65 -3.24 -7.55
C ALA A 227 -7.20 -4.22 -6.49
N ALA A 228 -7.96 -5.22 -6.93
CA ALA A 228 -8.49 -6.26 -6.05
C ALA A 228 -7.35 -7.16 -5.52
N ALA A 229 -6.44 -7.59 -6.41
CA ALA A 229 -5.26 -8.36 -6.03
C ALA A 229 -4.34 -7.59 -5.07
N ASP A 230 -4.11 -6.29 -5.33
CA ASP A 230 -3.34 -5.42 -4.43
C ASP A 230 -4.02 -5.32 -3.07
N GLY A 231 -5.35 -5.14 -3.02
CA GLY A 231 -6.10 -5.02 -1.77
C GLY A 231 -5.94 -6.25 -0.87
N VAL A 232 -6.18 -7.46 -1.41
CA VAL A 232 -6.06 -8.70 -0.62
C VAL A 232 -4.62 -8.96 -0.16
N ARG A 233 -3.63 -8.63 -0.98
CA ARG A 233 -2.22 -8.72 -0.62
C ARG A 233 -1.87 -7.73 0.50
N ASN A 234 -2.33 -6.49 0.39
CA ASN A 234 -2.05 -5.42 1.33
C ASN A 234 -2.67 -5.67 2.72
N GLU A 235 -3.84 -6.30 2.79
CA GLU A 235 -4.43 -6.76 4.06
C GLU A 235 -3.48 -7.71 4.81
N LEU A 236 -3.00 -8.76 4.14
CA LEU A 236 -2.15 -9.76 4.77
C LEU A 236 -0.74 -9.24 5.05
N LEU A 237 -0.19 -8.42 4.17
CA LEU A 237 1.17 -7.92 4.28
C LEU A 237 1.28 -6.79 5.29
N PHE A 238 0.43 -5.77 5.17
CA PHE A 238 0.50 -4.56 5.98
C PHE A 238 -0.51 -4.56 7.10
N ARG A 239 -1.79 -4.76 6.79
CA ARG A 239 -2.84 -4.52 7.77
C ARG A 239 -2.79 -5.53 8.92
N ARG A 240 -2.37 -6.77 8.66
CA ARG A 240 -1.93 -7.71 9.70
C ARG A 240 -0.98 -7.08 10.70
N ARG A 241 0.12 -6.47 10.23
CA ARG A 241 1.13 -5.86 11.11
C ARG A 241 0.56 -4.67 11.88
N ILE A 242 -0.33 -3.89 11.27
CA ILE A 242 -1.07 -2.85 11.97
C ILE A 242 -1.90 -3.45 13.10
N HIS A 243 -2.68 -4.51 12.84
CA HIS A 243 -3.41 -5.21 13.90
C HIS A 243 -2.49 -5.74 15.00
N ASP A 244 -1.34 -6.33 14.65
CA ASP A 244 -0.37 -6.83 15.63
C ASP A 244 0.20 -5.71 16.50
N TRP A 245 0.51 -4.55 15.92
CA TRP A 245 1.01 -3.38 16.66
C TRP A 245 -0.03 -2.85 17.65
N PHE A 246 -1.28 -2.68 17.23
CA PHE A 246 -2.35 -2.27 18.14
C PHE A 246 -2.69 -3.34 19.19
N ALA A 247 -2.75 -4.61 18.79
CA ALA A 247 -3.03 -5.74 19.66
C ALA A 247 -1.99 -5.91 20.77
N SER A 248 -0.72 -5.66 20.47
CA SER A 248 0.39 -5.71 21.43
C SER A 248 0.62 -4.40 22.17
N GLN A 249 -0.15 -3.35 21.86
CA GLN A 249 0.04 -1.99 22.40
C GLN A 249 1.47 -1.50 22.21
N ALA A 250 1.98 -1.67 20.99
CA ALA A 250 3.35 -1.28 20.68
C ALA A 250 3.60 0.20 21.01
N THR A 251 4.79 0.50 21.53
CA THR A 251 5.07 1.81 22.13
C THR A 251 4.91 2.96 21.12
N GLY A 252 4.16 3.98 21.53
CA GLY A 252 4.06 5.26 20.83
C GLY A 252 3.05 5.30 19.68
N ILE A 253 2.39 4.19 19.34
CA ILE A 253 1.41 4.14 18.24
C ILE A 253 0.13 4.94 18.52
N GLU A 254 -0.07 5.38 19.76
CA GLU A 254 -1.16 6.28 20.14
C GLU A 254 -1.01 7.70 19.58
N ARG A 255 0.18 8.04 19.04
CA ARG A 255 0.46 9.32 18.37
C ARG A 255 0.60 9.09 16.87
N PHE A 256 -0.04 9.96 16.08
CA PHE A 256 0.01 9.91 14.63
C PHE A 256 1.46 9.95 14.11
N GLU A 257 2.31 10.84 14.62
CA GLU A 257 3.66 11.05 14.12
C GLU A 257 4.54 9.80 14.27
N THR A 258 4.47 9.16 15.44
CA THR A 258 5.24 7.95 15.74
C THR A 258 4.74 6.77 14.93
N LEU A 259 3.42 6.56 14.85
CA LEU A 259 2.85 5.50 14.02
C LEU A 259 3.19 5.71 12.54
N ASN A 260 3.09 6.95 12.06
CA ASN A 260 3.39 7.29 10.69
C ASN A 260 4.86 7.04 10.33
N ALA A 261 5.79 7.50 11.16
CA ALA A 261 7.21 7.21 10.97
C ALA A 261 7.48 5.70 10.91
N ARG A 262 6.81 4.93 11.76
CA ARG A 262 6.92 3.48 11.81
C ARG A 262 6.35 2.80 10.56
N VAL A 263 5.17 3.20 10.10
CA VAL A 263 4.56 2.67 8.85
C VAL A 263 5.50 2.89 7.67
N TYR A 264 6.05 4.09 7.52
CA TYR A 264 6.95 4.37 6.40
C TYR A 264 8.28 3.62 6.50
N ALA A 265 8.84 3.48 7.71
CA ALA A 265 10.09 2.76 7.91
C ALA A 265 9.93 1.24 7.75
N GLU A 266 8.98 0.62 8.45
CA GLU A 266 8.86 -0.84 8.56
C GLU A 266 7.98 -1.44 7.46
N LEU A 267 6.88 -0.78 7.06
CA LEU A 267 5.95 -1.35 6.08
C LEU A 267 6.27 -0.91 4.66
N MET A 268 6.51 0.38 4.46
CA MET A 268 6.74 0.94 3.12
C MET A 268 8.22 1.00 2.73
N GLN A 269 9.14 0.69 3.66
CA GLN A 269 10.60 0.69 3.44
C GLN A 269 11.12 2.00 2.83
N THR A 270 10.58 3.13 3.28
CA THR A 270 10.91 4.48 2.79
C THR A 270 11.09 5.46 3.96
N PRO A 271 11.99 5.16 4.93
CA PRO A 271 12.16 5.98 6.12
C PRO A 271 12.57 7.42 5.77
N ALA A 272 12.13 8.37 6.59
CA ALA A 272 12.45 9.80 6.40
C ALA A 272 13.96 10.08 6.41
N ALA A 273 14.73 9.28 7.14
CA ALA A 273 16.18 9.39 7.26
C ALA A 273 16.94 9.04 5.98
N ASP A 274 16.32 8.32 5.03
CA ASP A 274 16.93 8.00 3.74
C ASP A 274 16.49 9.02 2.67
N PRO A 275 17.30 10.05 2.35
CA PRO A 275 16.93 11.07 1.36
C PRO A 275 16.87 10.54 -0.08
N TRP A 276 17.44 9.36 -0.34
CA TRP A 276 17.54 8.75 -1.66
C TRP A 276 16.45 7.71 -1.92
N LEU A 277 15.61 7.38 -0.93
CA LEU A 277 14.52 6.40 -1.07
C LEU A 277 15.03 5.06 -1.63
N GLY A 278 16.20 4.64 -1.18
CA GLY A 278 16.86 3.40 -1.56
C GLY A 278 17.42 3.39 -2.98
N LEU A 279 17.52 4.55 -3.63
CA LEU A 279 18.11 4.70 -4.97
C LEU A 279 19.63 4.83 -4.93
N ARG A 280 20.21 5.12 -3.76
CA ARG A 280 21.66 5.29 -3.55
C ARG A 280 22.05 4.61 -2.25
N THR A 281 23.22 3.99 -2.24
CA THR A 281 23.83 3.42 -1.04
C THR A 281 25.07 4.22 -0.67
N ASP A 282 25.23 4.58 0.60
CA ASP A 282 26.38 5.38 1.08
C ASP A 282 27.73 4.65 0.94
N THR A 283 27.70 3.32 0.76
CA THR A 283 28.87 2.46 0.67
C THR A 283 29.36 2.21 -0.77
N LEU A 284 28.62 2.67 -1.78
CA LEU A 284 28.95 2.48 -3.19
C LEU A 284 29.25 3.84 -3.84
N TYR A 285 30.45 3.97 -4.42
CA TYR A 285 30.74 5.06 -5.34
C TYR A 285 30.05 4.77 -6.68
N ASP A 286 28.94 5.45 -6.92
CA ASP A 286 28.09 5.30 -8.12
C ASP A 286 28.50 6.22 -9.28
N GLY A 287 29.50 7.08 -9.07
CA GLY A 287 29.92 8.08 -10.06
C GLY A 287 28.89 9.19 -10.30
N LEU A 288 27.83 9.26 -9.48
CA LEU A 288 26.87 10.35 -9.52
C LEU A 288 27.44 11.53 -8.73
N GLU A 289 27.96 12.51 -9.47
CA GLU A 289 28.43 13.77 -8.88
C GLU A 289 27.26 14.49 -8.21
N ALA A 290 27.49 14.99 -6.99
CA ALA A 290 26.52 15.86 -6.34
C ALA A 290 26.40 17.15 -7.17
N ALA A 291 25.28 17.30 -7.87
CA ALA A 291 24.97 18.56 -8.52
C ALA A 291 24.83 19.64 -7.44
N ARG A 292 25.88 20.45 -7.26
CA ARG A 292 25.80 21.67 -6.46
C ARG A 292 24.80 22.58 -7.16
N ARG A 293 23.71 22.90 -6.47
CA ARG A 293 22.87 24.03 -6.86
C ARG A 293 23.58 25.33 -6.52
#